data_AF-A0A816HXB4-F1
#
_entry.id   AF-A0A816HXB4-F1
#
_cell.length_a   1.000
_cell.length_b   1.000
_cell.length_c   1.000
_cell.angle_alpha   90.00
_cell.angle_beta   90.00
_cell.angle_gamma   90.00
#
_symmetry.space_group_name_H-M   'P 1'
#
loop_
_entity.id
_entity.type
_entity.pdbx_description
1 polymer ?
#
loop_
_entity_poly.entity_id
_entity_poly.type
_entity_poly.pdbx_seq_one_letter_code
_entity_poly.pdbx_strand_id
1 'polypeptide(L)'
;SPANTTSKYVQSSPYTIDFRCHIEKTLGSRTEQITRVSSSSHPIEIDLVQQDAYIVTFTQQSTHLDRDILINIELSSQRSSTIMAVEPGAIMAAFVPTEEECHQASKNDLTNEFIFVVDCSGSMQDENKIGLARQAMLLFLKSLPVDCHFNIIRFGSEYKTLFNENT
;
A
#
# COMPACT_ATOMS: atom_id res chain seq x y z
N SER A 1 8.28 2.87 -23.65
CA SER A 1 7.28 3.92 -23.88
C SER A 1 7.48 5.04 -22.87
N PRO A 2 7.53 6.32 -23.29
CA PRO A 2 7.64 7.43 -22.35
C PRO A 2 6.37 7.43 -21.49
N ALA A 3 6.52 7.46 -20.16
CA ALA A 3 5.37 7.60 -19.29
C ALA A 3 4.78 9.00 -19.45
N ASN A 4 3.46 9.09 -19.27
CA ASN A 4 2.69 10.32 -19.16
C ASN A 4 3.06 11.14 -17.90
N THR A 5 4.34 11.46 -17.68
CA THR A 5 4.72 12.38 -16.60
C THR A 5 4.86 13.79 -17.16
N THR A 6 3.97 14.68 -16.69
CA THR A 6 3.85 16.08 -17.12
C THR A 6 4.82 17.02 -16.39
N SER A 7 5.77 16.49 -15.62
CA SER A 7 6.76 17.31 -14.91
C SER A 7 7.80 17.85 -15.88
N LYS A 8 7.83 19.19 -16.06
CA LYS A 8 8.82 19.89 -16.90
C LYS A 8 10.27 19.61 -16.50
N TYR A 9 10.53 19.21 -15.25
CA TYR A 9 11.87 18.93 -14.73
C TYR A 9 12.45 17.60 -15.25
N VAL A 10 11.58 16.60 -15.43
CA VAL A 10 11.96 15.25 -15.88
C VAL A 10 12.34 15.26 -17.37
N GLN A 11 11.66 16.08 -18.18
CA GLN A 11 11.91 16.13 -19.63
C GLN A 11 13.18 16.90 -20.03
N SER A 12 13.78 17.66 -19.12
CA SER A 12 14.94 18.53 -19.41
C SER A 12 16.27 18.03 -18.85
N SER A 13 16.26 16.96 -18.05
CA SER A 13 17.44 16.50 -17.32
C SER A 13 18.03 15.24 -17.96
N PRO A 14 19.30 15.25 -18.41
CA PRO A 14 19.93 14.11 -19.10
C PRO A 14 20.39 12.99 -18.15
N TYR A 15 20.00 13.06 -16.87
CA TYR A 15 20.47 12.12 -15.87
C TYR A 15 19.78 10.77 -16.03
N THR A 16 20.60 9.74 -16.01
CA THR A 16 20.19 8.35 -15.94
C THR A 16 20.72 7.77 -14.64
N ILE A 17 20.11 6.68 -14.20
CA ILE A 17 20.54 5.98 -13.01
C ILE A 17 20.92 4.55 -13.36
N ASP A 18 21.92 4.05 -12.64
CA ASP A 18 22.11 2.62 -12.46
C ASP A 18 21.30 2.20 -11.22
N PHE A 19 20.54 1.12 -11.35
CA PHE A 19 19.71 0.59 -10.27
C PHE A 19 20.13 -0.84 -9.96
N ARG A 20 20.46 -1.08 -8.69
CA ARG A 20 20.76 -2.40 -8.18
C ARG A 20 20.06 -2.60 -6.86
N CYS A 21 19.10 -3.52 -6.83
CA CYS A 21 18.38 -3.92 -5.63
C CYS A 21 18.78 -5.35 -5.26
N HIS A 22 19.12 -5.54 -3.99
CA HIS A 22 19.45 -6.84 -3.42
C HIS A 22 18.26 -7.31 -2.59
N ILE A 23 17.70 -8.46 -2.95
CA ILE A 23 16.58 -9.06 -2.25
C ILE A 23 17.09 -10.38 -1.67
N GLU A 24 17.32 -10.40 -0.37
CA GLU A 24 17.74 -11.61 0.34
C GLU A 24 16.65 -12.67 0.28
N LYS A 25 17.04 -13.91 -0.03
CA LYS A 25 16.18 -15.07 0.04
C LYS A 25 16.04 -15.42 1.51
N THR A 26 14.87 -15.18 2.07
CA THR A 26 14.56 -15.60 3.45
C THR A 26 14.71 -17.12 3.55
N LEU A 27 15.69 -17.59 4.35
CA LEU A 27 15.90 -19.01 4.71
C LEU A 27 14.86 -19.55 5.70
N GLY A 28 13.79 -18.78 5.98
CA GLY A 28 12.66 -19.23 6.79
C GLY A 28 11.95 -20.45 6.16
N SER A 29 11.03 -21.06 6.93
CA SER A 29 10.20 -22.21 6.55
C SER A 29 9.96 -22.34 5.03
N ARG A 30 10.08 -23.56 4.49
CA ARG A 30 9.83 -23.92 3.06
C ARG A 30 8.54 -23.32 2.45
N THR A 31 7.64 -22.80 3.26
CA THR A 31 6.37 -22.19 2.88
C THR A 31 6.45 -20.71 2.49
N GLU A 32 7.50 -19.96 2.85
CA GLU A 32 7.58 -18.49 2.67
C GLU A 32 8.58 -18.06 1.57
N GLN A 33 8.67 -18.84 0.49
CA GLN A 33 9.60 -18.60 -0.61
C GLN A 33 9.09 -17.49 -1.54
N ILE A 34 10.01 -16.64 -2.02
CA ILE A 34 9.71 -15.67 -3.08
C ILE A 34 9.42 -16.44 -4.37
N THR A 35 8.20 -16.30 -4.90
CA THR A 35 7.75 -16.95 -6.14
C THR A 35 8.00 -16.09 -7.35
N ARG A 36 7.93 -14.76 -7.19
CA ARG A 36 8.11 -13.83 -8.29
C ARG A 36 8.61 -12.47 -7.81
N VAL A 37 9.55 -11.91 -8.57
CA VAL A 37 9.93 -10.51 -8.50
C VAL A 37 9.62 -9.88 -9.84
N SER A 38 8.96 -8.73 -9.84
CA SER A 38 8.58 -8.03 -11.08
C SER A 38 8.54 -6.52 -10.89
N SER A 39 8.46 -5.78 -11.99
CA SER A 39 8.31 -4.33 -11.96
C SER A 39 7.30 -3.88 -13.01
N SER A 40 6.33 -3.08 -12.60
CA SER A 40 5.34 -2.44 -13.49
C SER A 40 5.80 -1.08 -13.99
N SER A 41 6.84 -0.51 -13.39
CA SER A 41 7.34 0.83 -13.66
C SER A 41 8.46 0.87 -14.71
N HIS A 42 9.43 -0.04 -14.58
CA HIS A 42 10.66 -0.10 -15.37
C HIS A 42 10.97 -1.57 -15.74
N PRO A 43 11.48 -1.85 -16.95
CA PRO A 43 11.98 -3.18 -17.29
C PRO A 43 13.16 -3.57 -16.40
N ILE A 44 13.10 -4.76 -15.80
CA ILE A 44 14.13 -5.29 -14.91
C ILE A 44 14.67 -6.62 -15.42
N GLU A 45 15.93 -6.89 -15.10
CA GLU A 45 16.55 -8.20 -15.17
C GLU A 45 16.84 -8.70 -13.75
N ILE A 46 16.78 -10.02 -13.57
CA ILE A 46 16.99 -10.66 -12.28
C ILE A 46 18.11 -11.68 -12.44
N ASP A 47 19.22 -11.45 -11.76
CA ASP A 47 20.30 -12.41 -11.64
C ASP A 47 19.99 -13.41 -10.51
N LEU A 48 19.96 -14.68 -10.89
CA LEU A 48 19.60 -15.84 -10.07
C LEU A 48 20.83 -16.66 -9.63
N VAL A 49 22.04 -16.24 -10.00
CA VAL A 49 23.29 -16.99 -9.74
C VAL A 49 23.59 -17.08 -8.25
N GLN A 50 23.26 -16.06 -7.47
CA GLN A 50 23.49 -16.06 -6.03
C GLN A 50 22.51 -17.00 -5.31
N GLN A 51 23.02 -17.89 -4.45
CA GLN A 51 22.18 -18.84 -3.72
C GLN A 51 21.24 -18.15 -2.73
N ASP A 52 21.70 -17.07 -2.09
CA ASP A 52 21.02 -16.42 -0.95
C ASP A 52 20.33 -15.10 -1.31
N ALA A 53 20.33 -14.68 -2.57
CA ALA A 53 19.66 -13.46 -2.98
C ALA A 53 19.22 -13.43 -4.44
N TYR A 54 18.31 -12.51 -4.74
CA TYR A 54 17.98 -12.04 -6.08
C TYR A 54 18.63 -10.66 -6.28
N ILE A 55 19.41 -10.51 -7.35
CA ILE A 55 19.95 -9.20 -7.74
C ILE A 55 19.07 -8.67 -8.86
N VAL A 56 18.38 -7.56 -8.59
CA VAL A 56 17.50 -6.90 -9.55
C VAL A 56 18.20 -5.67 -10.11
N THR A 57 18.31 -5.59 -11.43
CA THR A 57 18.85 -4.44 -12.15
C THR A 57 17.89 -3.99 -13.24
N PHE A 58 18.07 -2.78 -13.77
CA PHE A 58 17.37 -2.41 -15.00
C PHE A 58 17.94 -3.20 -16.18
N THR A 59 17.06 -3.59 -17.10
CA THR A 59 17.45 -4.20 -18.39
C THR A 59 18.28 -3.23 -19.24
N GLN A 60 18.09 -1.93 -19.04
CA GLN A 60 18.74 -0.88 -19.80
C GLN A 60 19.81 -0.19 -18.95
N GLN A 61 20.98 0.07 -19.53
CA GLN A 61 22.08 0.77 -18.85
C GLN A 61 21.80 2.25 -18.55
N SER A 62 20.75 2.82 -19.16
CA SER A 62 20.47 4.25 -19.15
C SER A 62 18.98 4.48 -18.96
N THR A 63 18.50 4.29 -17.72
CA THR A 63 17.09 4.50 -17.37
C THR A 63 16.90 5.88 -16.73
N HIS A 64 15.92 6.63 -17.22
CA HIS A 64 15.53 7.90 -16.63
C HIS A 64 14.57 7.68 -15.46
N LEU A 65 14.74 8.43 -14.38
CA LEU A 65 13.79 8.50 -13.27
C LEU A 65 12.64 9.45 -13.64
N ASP A 66 11.82 9.03 -14.60
CA ASP A 66 10.64 9.78 -15.03
C ASP A 66 9.39 9.50 -14.19
N ARG A 67 9.44 8.47 -13.35
CA ARG A 67 8.37 7.97 -12.46
C ARG A 67 8.98 7.15 -11.30
N ASP A 68 8.15 6.78 -10.33
CA ASP A 68 8.56 5.92 -9.20
C ASP A 68 8.99 4.52 -9.66
N ILE A 69 9.98 3.94 -8.98
CA ILE A 69 10.39 2.54 -9.19
C ILE A 69 9.52 1.64 -8.31
N LEU A 70 8.69 0.83 -8.95
CA LEU A 70 7.81 -0.14 -8.31
C LEU A 70 8.39 -1.56 -8.50
N ILE A 71 8.82 -2.19 -7.40
CA ILE A 71 9.23 -3.60 -7.34
C ILE A 71 8.15 -4.40 -6.60
N ASN A 72 7.52 -5.32 -7.31
CA ASN A 72 6.52 -6.22 -6.76
C ASN A 72 7.18 -7.56 -6.42
N ILE A 73 7.04 -7.99 -5.16
CA ILE A 73 7.55 -9.26 -4.66
C ILE A 73 6.35 -10.11 -4.24
N GLU A 74 6.19 -11.27 -4.89
CA GLU A 74 5.15 -12.24 -4.58
C GLU A 74 5.79 -13.41 -3.81
N LEU A 75 5.05 -13.91 -2.80
CA LEU A 75 5.46 -15.01 -1.94
C LEU A 75 4.58 -16.24 -2.20
N SER A 76 5.08 -17.44 -1.91
CA SER A 76 4.34 -18.71 -2.07
C SER A 76 3.16 -18.85 -1.11
N SER A 77 3.23 -18.18 0.04
CA SER A 77 2.13 -18.08 0.99
C SER A 77 2.17 -16.72 1.69
N GLN A 78 1.05 -16.36 2.32
CA GLN A 78 1.02 -15.25 3.27
C GLN A 78 1.94 -15.58 4.45
N ARG A 79 2.73 -14.59 4.89
CA ARG A 79 3.62 -14.76 6.04
C ARG A 79 2.81 -14.84 7.32
N SER A 80 3.22 -15.74 8.20
CA SER A 80 2.75 -15.74 9.59
C SER A 80 3.59 -14.78 10.44
N SER A 81 3.12 -14.44 11.63
CA SER A 81 3.92 -13.63 12.57
C SER A 81 5.27 -14.32 12.86
N THR A 82 6.39 -13.61 12.62
CA THR A 82 7.73 -14.20 12.64
C THR A 82 8.82 -13.21 13.06
N ILE A 83 9.98 -13.72 13.50
CA ILE A 83 11.18 -12.92 13.73
C ILE A 83 11.96 -12.86 12.41
N MET A 84 12.09 -11.65 11.85
CA MET A 84 12.75 -11.43 10.56
C MET A 84 14.27 -11.30 10.69
N ALA A 85 14.75 -10.63 11.74
CA ALA A 85 16.18 -10.40 11.95
C ALA A 85 16.49 -10.30 13.45
N VAL A 86 17.69 -10.77 13.83
CA VAL A 86 18.23 -10.68 15.18
C VAL A 86 19.65 -10.15 15.09
N GLU A 87 19.89 -9.00 15.71
CA GLU A 87 21.20 -8.35 15.79
C GLU A 87 21.57 -8.13 17.27
N PRO A 88 22.85 -7.91 17.60
CA PRO A 88 23.25 -7.56 18.96
C PRO A 88 22.51 -6.30 19.46
N GLY A 89 21.53 -6.49 20.36
CA GLY A 89 20.73 -5.41 20.94
C GLY A 89 19.46 -5.02 20.17
N ALA A 90 19.12 -5.71 19.07
CA ALA A 90 17.92 -5.41 18.30
C ALA A 90 17.27 -6.68 17.72
N ILE A 91 15.93 -6.69 17.67
CA ILE A 91 15.15 -7.75 17.03
C ILE A 91 14.12 -7.08 16.13
N MET A 92 14.03 -7.54 14.88
CA MET A 92 12.95 -7.19 13.98
C MET A 92 11.94 -8.34 13.94
N ALA A 93 10.72 -8.09 14.39
CA ALA A 93 9.61 -9.03 14.32
C ALA A 93 8.49 -8.46 13.45
N ALA A 94 7.90 -9.30 12.62
CA ALA A 94 6.71 -8.99 11.85
C ALA A 94 5.53 -9.70 12.47
N PHE A 95 4.49 -8.95 12.83
CA PHE A 95 3.22 -9.50 13.30
C PHE A 95 2.19 -9.32 12.20
N VAL A 96 1.77 -10.43 11.61
CA VAL A 96 0.79 -10.45 10.53
C VAL A 96 -0.36 -11.33 11.01
N PRO A 97 -1.51 -10.74 11.39
CA PRO A 97 -2.67 -11.51 11.80
C PRO A 97 -3.11 -12.45 10.69
N THR A 98 -3.45 -13.69 11.03
CA THR A 98 -4.01 -14.61 10.03
C THR A 98 -5.46 -14.24 9.73
N GLU A 99 -5.99 -14.77 8.62
CA GLU A 99 -7.40 -14.59 8.29
C GLU A 99 -8.29 -15.16 9.40
N GLU A 100 -7.94 -16.33 9.95
CA GLU A 100 -8.67 -16.96 11.05
C GLU A 100 -8.64 -16.13 12.33
N GLU A 101 -7.51 -15.50 12.66
CA GLU A 101 -7.39 -14.59 13.81
C GLU A 101 -8.27 -13.36 13.62
N CYS A 102 -8.31 -12.79 12.41
CA CYS A 102 -9.22 -11.69 12.07
C CYS A 102 -10.69 -12.11 12.19
N HIS A 103 -11.04 -13.31 11.72
CA HIS A 103 -12.40 -13.87 11.80
C HIS A 103 -12.81 -14.24 13.24
N GLN A 104 -11.87 -14.60 14.10
CA GLN A 104 -12.15 -14.84 15.52
C GLN A 104 -12.33 -13.53 16.29
N ALA A 105 -11.56 -12.50 15.96
CA ALA A 105 -11.73 -11.17 16.52
C ALA A 105 -13.12 -10.59 16.19
N SER A 106 -13.65 -10.86 14.99
CA SER A 106 -15.01 -10.42 14.59
C SER A 106 -16.16 -11.28 15.15
N LYS A 107 -15.88 -12.48 15.67
CA LYS A 107 -16.87 -13.34 16.36
C LYS A 107 -17.07 -13.00 17.82
N ASN A 108 -16.06 -12.41 18.46
CA ASN A 108 -16.29 -11.66 19.68
C ASN A 108 -17.11 -10.43 19.24
N ASP A 109 -18.23 -10.13 19.90
CA ASP A 109 -19.19 -9.04 19.59
C ASP A 109 -18.55 -7.62 19.63
N LEU A 110 -17.47 -7.41 18.89
CA LEU A 110 -16.86 -6.13 18.62
C LEU A 110 -17.67 -5.52 17.48
N THR A 111 -18.72 -4.80 17.85
CA THR A 111 -19.42 -3.93 16.92
C THR A 111 -18.42 -2.91 16.39
N ASN A 112 -17.98 -3.08 15.15
CA ASN A 112 -17.08 -2.12 14.50
C ASN A 112 -17.83 -0.79 14.33
N GLU A 113 -17.17 0.30 14.68
CA GLU A 113 -17.70 1.65 14.51
C GLU A 113 -16.83 2.46 13.54
N PHE A 114 -17.46 3.05 12.52
CA PHE A 114 -16.80 3.84 11.49
C PHE A 114 -17.29 5.29 11.49
N ILE A 115 -16.44 6.23 11.87
CA ILE A 115 -16.76 7.67 11.81
C ILE A 115 -16.02 8.32 10.64
N PHE A 116 -16.78 8.71 9.62
CA PHE A 116 -16.25 9.40 8.44
C PHE A 116 -16.27 10.91 8.64
N VAL A 117 -15.11 11.55 8.73
CA VAL A 117 -15.00 13.00 8.85
C VAL A 117 -14.69 13.60 7.47
N VAL A 118 -15.60 14.41 6.93
CA VAL A 118 -15.59 14.86 5.53
C VAL A 118 -15.52 16.38 5.45
N ASP A 119 -14.47 16.91 4.81
CA ASP A 119 -14.35 18.34 4.53
C ASP A 119 -15.36 18.77 3.45
N CYS A 120 -16.12 19.81 3.73
CA CYS A 120 -17.10 20.46 2.87
C CYS A 120 -16.87 21.99 2.80
N SER A 121 -15.67 22.45 3.14
CA SER A 121 -15.24 23.85 3.05
C SER A 121 -15.25 24.38 1.61
N GLY A 122 -15.09 25.70 1.46
CA GLY A 122 -15.09 26.36 0.15
C GLY A 122 -14.07 25.79 -0.84
N SER A 123 -12.88 25.40 -0.37
CA SER A 123 -11.83 24.80 -1.22
C SER A 123 -12.20 23.44 -1.82
N MET A 124 -13.24 22.77 -1.29
CA MET A 124 -13.75 21.52 -1.84
C MET A 124 -14.63 21.74 -3.09
N GLN A 125 -15.02 22.98 -3.39
CA GLN A 125 -15.75 23.30 -4.63
C GLN A 125 -14.84 23.34 -5.86
N ASP A 126 -13.53 23.55 -5.65
CA ASP A 126 -12.57 23.58 -6.74
C ASP A 126 -12.41 22.20 -7.39
N GLU A 127 -12.30 22.18 -8.72
CA GLU A 127 -11.90 21.00 -9.49
C GLU A 127 -12.73 19.72 -9.18
N ASN A 128 -14.00 19.88 -8.82
CA ASN A 128 -14.91 18.78 -8.49
C ASN A 128 -14.44 17.91 -7.29
N LYS A 129 -13.61 18.44 -6.39
CA LYS A 129 -13.13 17.72 -5.19
C LYS A 129 -14.29 17.19 -4.34
N ILE A 130 -15.35 17.98 -4.14
CA ILE A 130 -16.55 17.56 -3.41
C ILE A 130 -17.30 16.43 -4.11
N GLY A 131 -17.33 16.42 -5.45
CA GLY A 131 -17.94 15.34 -6.24
C GLY A 131 -17.17 14.03 -6.11
N LEU A 132 -15.83 14.10 -6.16
CA LEU A 132 -14.96 12.95 -5.93
C LEU A 132 -15.09 12.41 -4.50
N ALA A 133 -15.13 13.31 -3.50
CA ALA A 133 -15.36 12.93 -2.10
C ALA A 133 -16.69 12.18 -1.95
N ARG A 134 -17.76 12.64 -2.61
CA ARG A 134 -19.06 11.95 -2.61
C ARG A 134 -18.99 10.55 -3.25
N GLN A 135 -18.25 10.40 -4.35
CA GLN A 135 -18.06 9.09 -4.99
C GLN A 135 -17.26 8.13 -4.09
N ALA A 136 -16.19 8.62 -3.47
CA ALA A 136 -15.40 7.83 -2.53
C ALA A 136 -16.24 7.41 -1.31
N MET A 137 -17.01 8.33 -0.74
CA MET A 137 -17.93 8.03 0.37
C MET A 137 -18.95 6.94 0.01
N LEU A 138 -19.49 6.96 -1.21
CA LEU A 138 -20.40 5.89 -1.67
C LEU A 138 -19.71 4.52 -1.74
N LEU A 139 -18.44 4.47 -2.15
CA LEU A 139 -17.67 3.22 -2.16
C LEU A 139 -17.43 2.73 -0.72
N PHE A 140 -17.01 3.60 0.18
CA PHE A 140 -16.76 3.24 1.57
C PHE A 140 -18.00 2.68 2.26
N LEU A 141 -19.15 3.35 2.09
CA LEU A 141 -20.41 2.87 2.66
C LEU A 141 -20.83 1.50 2.11
N LYS A 142 -20.53 1.20 0.84
CA LYS A 142 -20.80 -0.12 0.23
C LYS A 142 -19.84 -1.21 0.70
N SER A 143 -18.66 -0.82 1.20
CA SER A 143 -17.62 -1.74 1.67
C SER A 143 -17.67 -1.98 3.18
N LEU A 144 -18.56 -1.31 3.91
CA LEU A 144 -18.72 -1.51 5.34
C LEU A 144 -19.14 -2.96 5.65
N PRO A 145 -18.59 -3.57 6.71
CA PRO A 145 -19.06 -4.87 7.19
C PRO A 145 -20.55 -4.87 7.53
N VAL A 146 -21.18 -6.03 7.44
CA VAL A 146 -22.53 -6.23 7.97
C VAL A 146 -22.50 -6.03 9.49
N ASP A 147 -23.58 -5.48 10.06
CA ASP A 147 -23.76 -5.24 11.51
C ASP A 147 -22.70 -4.30 12.15
N CYS A 148 -22.15 -3.36 11.37
CA CYS A 148 -21.34 -2.27 11.91
C CYS A 148 -22.16 -1.00 12.18
N HIS A 149 -21.67 -0.16 13.10
CA HIS A 149 -22.15 1.20 13.27
C HIS A 149 -21.33 2.14 12.40
N PHE A 150 -21.97 3.19 11.87
CA PHE A 150 -21.23 4.25 11.21
C PHE A 150 -21.88 5.61 11.40
N ASN A 151 -21.09 6.66 11.27
CA ASN A 151 -21.58 8.04 11.21
C ASN A 151 -20.76 8.85 10.21
N ILE A 152 -21.34 9.93 9.70
CA ILE A 152 -20.66 10.87 8.82
C ILE A 152 -20.71 12.26 9.45
N ILE A 153 -19.55 12.85 9.68
CA ILE A 153 -19.38 14.19 10.20
C ILE A 153 -18.87 15.07 9.06
N ARG A 154 -19.75 15.88 8.47
CA ARG A 154 -19.30 16.89 7.52
C ARG A 154 -18.86 18.14 8.27
N PHE A 155 -17.75 18.76 7.86
CA PHE A 155 -17.24 19.98 8.49
C PHE A 155 -16.82 21.02 7.44
N GLY A 156 -16.71 22.29 7.85
CA GLY A 156 -16.40 23.44 7.02
C GLY A 156 -16.47 24.68 7.89
N SER A 157 -17.31 25.66 7.53
CA SER A 157 -17.64 26.77 8.43
C SER A 157 -18.39 26.32 9.69
N GLU A 158 -19.19 25.26 9.56
CA GLU A 158 -19.90 24.58 10.65
C GLU A 158 -19.74 23.06 10.45
N TYR A 159 -19.94 22.28 11.51
CA TYR A 159 -20.00 20.83 11.42
C TYR A 159 -21.42 20.31 11.59
N LYS A 160 -21.71 19.17 10.96
CA LYS A 160 -22.98 18.45 11.12
C LYS A 160 -22.72 16.95 11.06
N THR A 161 -23.28 16.22 12.02
CA THR A 161 -23.30 14.76 12.02
C THR A 161 -24.52 14.25 11.25
N LEU A 162 -24.40 13.08 10.62
CA LEU A 162 -25.50 12.42 9.91
C LEU A 162 -26.50 11.86 10.91
N PHE A 163 -25.99 11.19 11.93
CA PHE A 163 -26.75 10.72 13.08
C PHE A 163 -26.33 11.53 14.31
N ASN A 164 -27.30 12.01 15.07
CA ASN A 164 -27.03 12.56 16.40
C ASN A 164 -26.99 11.35 17.32
N GLU A 165 -25.89 11.11 18.03
CA GLU A 165 -25.82 9.98 18.96
C GLU A 165 -27.01 10.03 19.93
N ASN A 166 -27.91 9.05 19.77
CA ASN A 166 -28.91 8.53 20.69
C ASN A 166 -29.93 7.73 19.85
N THR A 167 -29.67 6.45 19.60
CA THR A 167 -30.57 5.29 19.79
C THR A 167 -29.80 4.04 19.41
#